data_AF-A0A3D4HCF4-F1
#
_entry.id   AF-A0A3D4HCF4-F1
#
_cell.length_a   1.000
_cell.length_b   1.000
_cell.length_c   1.000
_cell.angle_alpha   90.00
_cell.angle_beta   90.00
_cell.angle_gamma   90.00
#
_symmetry.space_group_name_H-M   'P 1'
#
loop_
_entity.id
_entity.type
_entity.pdbx_description
1 polymer ?
#
loop_
_entity_poly.entity_id
_entity_poly.type
_entity_poly.pdbx_seq_one_letter_code
_entity_poly.pdbx_strand_id
1 'polypeptide(L)'
;MKTLFALVALFGSAAVLHQATADTGFTIEETSSGLAIKHNGELVTNYIVDQANKPYMWPVIGPNGMPMTRAYPMEDIDGERQDHPHHRSIWFGHQNMGGFDTWTESKTYTSREDWTKERL
;
A
#
# COMPACT_ATOMS: atom_id res chain seq x y z
N MET A 1 -70.82 -0.48 -8.86
CA MET A 1 -69.47 0.12 -9.00
C MET A 1 -68.88 0.15 -7.59
N LYS A 2 -67.91 -0.71 -7.29
CA LYS A 2 -67.35 -0.91 -5.94
C LYS A 2 -66.08 -0.08 -5.82
N THR A 3 -66.10 0.96 -4.99
CA THR A 3 -64.93 1.74 -4.59
C THR A 3 -64.14 0.98 -3.54
N LEU A 4 -62.85 0.76 -3.77
CA LEU A 4 -61.93 0.13 -2.82
C LEU A 4 -60.85 1.17 -2.45
N PHE A 5 -60.83 1.60 -1.19
CA PHE A 5 -59.75 2.41 -0.62
C PHE A 5 -58.64 1.46 -0.14
N ALA A 6 -57.43 1.60 -0.69
CA ALA A 6 -56.23 0.96 -0.16
C ALA A 6 -55.46 2.01 0.65
N LEU A 7 -55.41 1.83 1.98
CA LEU A 7 -54.48 2.54 2.86
C LEU A 7 -53.10 1.86 2.73
N VAL A 8 -52.10 2.58 2.23
CA VAL A 8 -50.70 2.19 2.31
C VAL A 8 -50.10 2.89 3.53
N ALA A 9 -49.76 2.11 4.56
CA ALA A 9 -49.01 2.61 5.71
C ALA A 9 -47.52 2.69 5.35
N LEU A 10 -47.00 3.92 5.19
CA LEU A 10 -45.57 4.16 5.06
C LEU A 10 -44.91 4.05 6.44
N PHE A 11 -44.22 2.94 6.69
CA PHE A 11 -43.23 2.86 7.77
C PHE A 11 -41.97 3.62 7.33
N GLY A 12 -41.83 4.87 7.79
CA GLY A 12 -40.61 5.65 7.63
C GLY A 12 -39.55 5.21 8.64
N SER A 13 -38.59 4.39 8.22
CA SER A 13 -37.36 4.17 8.97
C SER A 13 -36.50 5.44 8.85
N ALA A 14 -36.40 6.21 9.92
CA ALA A 14 -35.41 7.27 10.03
C ALA A 14 -34.02 6.64 10.15
N ALA A 15 -33.27 6.61 9.05
CA ALA A 15 -31.86 6.25 9.07
C ALA A 15 -31.10 7.36 9.79
N VAL A 16 -30.55 7.05 10.97
CA VAL A 16 -29.62 7.94 11.67
C VAL A 16 -28.30 7.89 10.90
N LEU A 17 -28.02 8.94 10.12
CA LEU A 17 -26.71 9.14 9.51
C LEU A 17 -25.71 9.44 10.65
N HIS A 18 -24.87 8.47 10.97
CA HIS A 18 -23.67 8.72 11.78
C HIS A 18 -22.69 9.51 10.92
N GLN A 19 -22.54 10.81 11.23
CA GLN A 19 -21.45 11.60 10.69
C GLN A 19 -20.16 11.08 11.35
N ALA A 20 -19.35 10.33 10.61
CA ALA A 20 -18.02 9.95 11.08
C ALA A 20 -17.23 11.25 11.33
N THR A 21 -16.75 11.44 12.56
CA THR A 21 -15.76 12.48 12.84
C THR A 21 -14.50 12.12 12.06
N ALA A 22 -14.13 12.92 11.07
CA ALA A 22 -12.85 12.72 10.39
C ALA A 22 -11.74 12.90 11.42
N ASP A 23 -10.98 11.83 11.66
CA ASP A 23 -9.77 11.91 12.47
C ASP A 23 -8.86 12.99 11.87
N THR A 24 -8.42 13.94 12.68
CA THR A 24 -7.54 15.02 12.22
C THR A 24 -6.09 14.63 12.47
N GLY A 25 -5.22 14.90 11.49
CA GLY A 25 -3.80 14.53 11.54
C GLY A 25 -3.55 13.07 11.15
N PHE A 26 -2.45 12.50 11.64
CA PHE A 26 -2.05 11.15 11.28
C PHE A 26 -2.73 10.09 12.12
N THR A 27 -3.19 9.03 11.46
CA THR A 27 -3.67 7.80 12.09
C THR A 27 -2.93 6.59 11.55
N ILE A 28 -2.87 5.53 12.37
CA ILE A 28 -2.23 4.27 12.03
C ILE A 28 -3.22 3.15 12.33
N GLU A 29 -3.47 2.31 11.35
CA GLU A 29 -4.36 1.15 11.46
C GLU A 29 -3.58 -0.13 11.18
N GLU A 30 -3.80 -1.17 11.97
CA GLU A 30 -3.26 -2.49 11.66
C GLU A 30 -3.96 -3.09 10.44
N THR A 31 -3.18 -3.79 9.62
CA THR A 31 -3.64 -4.53 8.44
C THR A 31 -3.11 -5.94 8.52
N SER A 32 -3.59 -6.84 7.65
CA SER A 32 -3.06 -8.21 7.59
C SER A 32 -1.58 -8.29 7.23
N SER A 33 -1.03 -7.25 6.58
CA SER A 33 0.33 -7.23 6.04
C SER A 33 1.25 -6.16 6.67
N GLY A 34 0.79 -5.50 7.74
CA GLY A 34 1.53 -4.44 8.42
C GLY A 34 0.62 -3.30 8.87
N LEU A 35 0.95 -2.05 8.53
CA LEU A 35 0.23 -0.86 9.00
C LEU A 35 -0.23 0.03 7.84
N ALA A 36 -1.44 0.58 7.91
CA ALA A 36 -1.89 1.66 7.04
C ALA A 36 -1.71 3.00 7.77
N ILE A 37 -0.96 3.92 7.18
CA ILE A 37 -0.72 5.27 7.71
C ILE A 37 -1.55 6.24 6.89
N LYS A 38 -2.47 6.93 7.56
CA LYS A 38 -3.39 7.88 6.95
C LYS A 38 -3.19 9.28 7.50
N HIS A 39 -3.57 10.29 6.74
CA HIS A 39 -3.66 11.67 7.19
C HIS A 39 -5.05 12.21 6.85
N ASN A 40 -5.77 12.70 7.86
CA ASN A 40 -7.17 13.14 7.71
C ASN A 40 -8.10 12.07 7.10
N GLY A 41 -7.85 10.80 7.41
CA GLY A 41 -8.60 9.65 6.86
C GLY A 41 -8.17 9.18 5.47
N GLU A 42 -7.28 9.90 4.78
CA GLU A 42 -6.76 9.54 3.46
C GLU A 42 -5.43 8.78 3.57
N LEU A 43 -5.22 7.76 2.74
CA LEU A 43 -4.00 6.96 2.77
C LEU A 43 -2.78 7.79 2.36
N VAL A 44 -1.74 7.77 3.19
CA VAL A 44 -0.41 8.32 2.86
C VAL A 44 0.53 7.21 2.41
N THR A 45 0.59 6.11 3.17
CA THR A 45 1.34 4.90 2.80
C THR A 45 0.94 3.71 3.63
N ASN A 46 1.22 2.50 3.14
CA ASN A 46 1.28 1.32 3.99
C ASN A 46 2.73 1.05 4.39
N TYR A 47 2.96 0.60 5.62
CA TYR A 47 4.21 -0.03 6.05
C TYR A 47 4.01 -1.55 6.01
N ILE A 48 4.62 -2.21 5.03
CA ILE A 48 4.41 -3.61 4.69
C ILE A 48 5.57 -4.43 5.24
N VAL A 49 5.28 -5.56 5.91
CA VAL A 49 6.30 -6.34 6.63
C VAL A 49 6.44 -7.80 6.19
N ASP A 50 5.53 -8.31 5.37
CA ASP A 50 5.40 -9.74 5.06
C ASP A 50 5.58 -10.10 3.57
N GLN A 51 5.85 -9.12 2.69
CA GLN A 51 5.90 -9.32 1.23
C GLN A 51 7.31 -9.32 0.61
N ALA A 52 8.34 -9.05 1.41
CA ALA A 52 9.74 -9.00 0.97
C ALA A 52 10.68 -9.43 2.11
N ASN A 53 11.98 -9.50 1.82
CA ASN A 53 13.01 -9.76 2.84
C ASN A 53 13.29 -8.56 3.76
N LYS A 54 12.54 -7.47 3.60
CA LYS A 54 12.63 -6.24 4.37
C LYS A 54 11.27 -5.54 4.41
N PRO A 55 10.97 -4.80 5.48
CA PRO A 55 9.83 -3.89 5.47
C PRO A 55 10.04 -2.74 4.49
N TYR A 56 8.94 -2.25 3.91
CA TYR A 56 8.96 -1.12 3.00
C TYR A 56 7.65 -0.32 3.07
N MET A 57 7.68 0.90 2.54
CA MET A 57 6.54 1.80 2.49
C MET A 57 6.04 1.98 1.05
N TRP A 58 4.82 1.55 0.77
CA TRP A 58 4.19 1.74 -0.54
C TRP A 58 2.65 1.64 -0.48
N PRO A 59 1.91 2.39 -1.33
CA PRO A 59 2.39 3.53 -2.13
C PRO A 59 2.74 4.71 -1.24
N VAL A 60 3.60 5.64 -1.69
CA VAL A 60 3.79 6.93 -1.01
C VAL A 60 2.98 7.97 -1.75
N ILE A 61 1.90 8.45 -1.14
CA ILE A 61 0.95 9.38 -1.75
C ILE A 61 1.21 10.79 -1.22
N GLY A 62 1.44 11.72 -2.14
CA GLY A 62 1.65 13.13 -1.80
C GLY A 62 0.34 13.86 -1.49
N PRO A 63 0.40 15.11 -0.97
CA PRO A 63 -0.78 15.87 -0.57
C PRO A 63 -1.83 16.14 -1.67
N ASN A 64 -1.43 15.99 -2.94
CA ASN A 64 -2.32 16.15 -4.09
C ASN A 64 -2.86 14.81 -4.64
N GLY A 65 -2.72 13.72 -3.89
CA GLY A 65 -3.13 12.38 -4.30
C GLY A 65 -2.21 11.69 -5.32
N MET A 66 -1.09 12.33 -5.68
CA MET A 66 -0.15 11.78 -6.66
C MET A 66 0.83 10.81 -6.01
N PRO A 67 1.15 9.66 -6.65
CA PRO A 67 2.20 8.79 -6.18
C PRO A 67 3.56 9.48 -6.30
N MET A 68 4.35 9.41 -5.24
CA MET A 68 5.66 10.05 -5.11
C MET A 68 6.82 9.09 -5.39
N THR A 69 6.55 7.79 -5.40
CA THR A 69 7.53 6.73 -5.68
C THR A 69 7.02 5.84 -6.81
N ARG A 70 7.97 5.11 -7.41
CA ARG A 70 7.70 4.12 -8.47
C ARG A 70 6.79 2.99 -7.96
N ALA A 71 6.07 2.32 -8.85
CA ALA A 71 5.11 1.26 -8.51
C ALA A 71 5.75 -0.13 -8.54
N TYR A 72 6.68 -0.37 -9.46
CA TYR A 72 7.40 -1.64 -9.52
C TYR A 72 8.29 -1.88 -8.28
N PRO A 73 8.35 -3.12 -7.73
CA PRO A 73 7.70 -4.35 -8.19
C PRO A 73 6.35 -4.67 -7.53
N MET A 74 5.72 -3.72 -6.84
CA MET A 74 4.44 -3.93 -6.15
C MET A 74 3.27 -3.98 -7.15
N GLU A 75 3.37 -3.22 -8.23
CA GLU A 75 2.38 -3.16 -9.31
C GLU A 75 3.09 -2.96 -10.66
N ASP A 76 2.56 -3.58 -11.72
CA ASP A 76 3.07 -3.45 -13.08
C ASP A 76 2.35 -2.30 -13.81
N ILE A 77 3.05 -1.18 -14.03
CA ILE A 77 2.54 -0.02 -14.76
C ILE A 77 3.11 0.00 -16.19
N ASP A 78 2.24 0.20 -17.18
CA ASP A 78 2.68 0.29 -18.59
C ASP A 78 3.68 1.45 -18.78
N GLY A 79 4.76 1.17 -19.51
CA GLY A 79 5.88 2.09 -19.70
C GLY A 79 6.82 2.28 -18.50
N GLU A 80 6.51 1.73 -17.32
CA GLU A 80 7.43 1.71 -16.18
C GLU A 80 8.53 0.66 -16.38
N ARG A 81 9.77 1.00 -16.00
CA ARG A 81 10.87 0.03 -16.06
C ARG A 81 10.62 -1.12 -15.08
N GLN A 82 10.83 -2.33 -15.56
CA GLN A 82 10.69 -3.57 -14.81
C GLN A 82 12.06 -4.06 -14.33
N ASP A 83 12.86 -3.13 -13.79
CA ASP A 83 14.25 -3.33 -13.37
C ASP A 83 14.41 -3.18 -11.86
N HIS A 84 15.51 -3.72 -11.31
CA HIS A 84 15.89 -3.53 -9.91
C HIS A 84 14.73 -3.74 -8.91
N PRO A 85 14.13 -4.95 -8.84
CA PRO A 85 12.97 -5.22 -7.99
C PRO A 85 13.24 -5.00 -6.49
N HIS A 86 14.51 -4.92 -6.09
CA HIS A 86 14.86 -4.54 -4.73
C HIS A 86 14.55 -3.07 -4.37
N HIS A 87 14.34 -2.17 -5.35
CA HIS A 87 13.98 -0.77 -5.14
C HIS A 87 12.48 -0.59 -4.82
N ARG A 88 12.02 -1.24 -3.75
CA ARG A 88 10.63 -1.17 -3.27
C ARG A 88 10.30 0.16 -2.60
N SER A 89 10.11 1.21 -3.39
CA SER A 89 9.72 2.53 -2.88
C SER A 89 10.67 2.99 -1.75
N ILE A 90 10.16 3.34 -0.56
CA ILE A 90 10.96 3.72 0.61
C ILE A 90 11.17 2.51 1.50
N TRP A 91 12.42 2.20 1.78
CA TRP A 91 12.84 1.16 2.72
C TRP A 91 14.24 1.49 3.21
N PHE A 92 14.70 0.77 4.24
CA PHE A 92 16.04 0.91 4.77
C PHE A 92 16.69 -0.45 4.94
N GLY A 93 17.97 -0.55 4.57
CA GLY A 93 18.71 -1.80 4.63
C GLY A 93 20.16 -1.64 4.22
N HIS A 94 20.88 -2.76 4.24
CA HIS A 94 22.31 -2.80 3.93
C HIS A 94 22.61 -3.93 2.94
N GLN A 95 23.69 -3.76 2.20
CA GLN A 95 24.28 -4.80 1.37
C GLN A 95 25.48 -5.42 2.09
N ASN A 96 25.57 -6.75 2.09
CA ASN A 96 26.72 -7.53 2.56
C ASN A 96 27.32 -7.11 3.94
N MET A 97 26.47 -7.00 4.95
CA MET A 97 26.89 -6.77 6.34
C MET A 97 27.18 -8.11 7.01
N GLY A 98 28.43 -8.56 6.97
CA GLY A 98 28.83 -9.84 7.58
C GLY A 98 28.13 -11.06 6.97
N GLY A 99 27.78 -10.99 5.68
CA GLY A 99 27.02 -12.03 4.97
C GLY A 99 25.50 -11.84 5.01
N PHE A 100 24.98 -10.86 5.75
CA PHE A 100 23.56 -10.47 5.69
C PHE A 100 23.33 -9.44 4.60
N ASP A 101 22.23 -9.59 3.86
CA ASP A 101 21.86 -8.71 2.77
C ASP A 101 20.35 -8.47 2.79
N THR A 102 19.97 -7.22 3.09
CA THR A 102 18.59 -6.74 2.93
C THR A 102 18.45 -5.85 1.71
N TRP A 103 19.54 -5.58 0.99
CA TRP A 103 19.47 -4.79 -0.24
C TRP A 103 18.81 -5.61 -1.34
N THR A 104 19.43 -6.75 -1.68
CA THR A 104 19.00 -7.67 -2.73
C THR A 104 17.68 -8.39 -2.41
N GLU A 105 17.01 -8.90 -3.44
CA GLU A 105 15.81 -9.75 -3.31
C GLU A 105 15.92 -10.98 -4.19
N SER A 106 15.12 -12.03 -3.95
CA SER A 106 15.09 -13.25 -4.76
C SER A 106 14.95 -12.98 -6.26
N LYS A 107 14.12 -12.00 -6.66
CA LYS A 107 13.97 -11.56 -8.07
C LYS A 107 15.20 -10.84 -8.63
N THR A 108 16.16 -10.45 -7.79
CA THR A 108 17.44 -9.85 -8.18
C THR A 108 18.48 -10.94 -8.50
N TYR A 109 18.28 -12.19 -8.08
CA TYR A 109 19.25 -13.26 -8.30
C TYR A 109 18.93 -14.07 -9.56
N THR A 110 19.82 -14.00 -10.55
CA THR A 110 19.88 -15.00 -11.64
C THR A 110 20.81 -16.16 -11.27
N SER A 111 21.91 -15.90 -10.53
CA SER A 111 22.73 -16.89 -9.83
C SER A 111 23.70 -16.19 -8.84
N ARG A 112 24.30 -16.93 -7.89
CA ARG A 112 25.34 -16.40 -6.98
C ARG A 112 26.66 -16.08 -7.70
N GLU A 113 26.87 -16.65 -8.89
CA GLU A 113 28.07 -16.45 -9.71
C GLU A 113 28.04 -15.17 -10.55
N ASP A 114 26.87 -14.55 -10.73
CA ASP A 114 26.74 -13.35 -11.58
C ASP A 114 27.30 -12.09 -10.89
N TRP A 115 27.27 -12.05 -9.54
CA TRP A 115 27.74 -10.91 -8.75
C TRP A 115 29.27 -10.72 -8.72
N THR A 116 30.06 -11.76 -9.03
CA THR A 116 31.53 -11.64 -9.09
C THR A 116 32.03 -11.06 -10.41
N LYS A 117 31.18 -11.00 -11.44
CA LYS A 117 31.56 -10.58 -12.80
C LYS A 117 31.43 -9.07 -13.04
N GLU A 118 30.60 -8.37 -12.28
CA GLU A 118 30.40 -6.91 -12.42
C GLU A 118 31.36 -6.05 -11.55
N ARG A 119 32.36 -6.67 -10.91
CA ARG A 119 33.36 -5.99 -10.03
C ARG A 119 34.77 -5.87 -10.63
N LEU A 120 34.92 -5.96 -11.95
CA LEU A 120 36.17 -5.65 -12.66
C LEU A 120 36.15 -4.25 -13.27
#